data_AF-A0A971Q4B9-F1
#
_entry.id   AF-A0A971Q4B9-F1
#
_cell.length_a   1.000
_cell.length_b   1.000
_cell.length_c   1.000
_cell.angle_alpha   90.00
_cell.angle_beta   90.00
_cell.angle_gamma   90.00
#
_symmetry.space_group_name_H-M   'P 1'
#
loop_
_entity.id
_entity.type
_entity.pdbx_description
1 polymer ?
#
loop_
_entity_poly.entity_id
_entity_poly.type
_entity_poly.pdbx_seq_one_letter_code
_entity_poly.pdbx_strand_id
1 'polypeptide(L)'
;MQTADQHQANLGRNLESLRSVDPDLADRIQTCPLPNDLQPAETFDGCDSFRADSLSDSGWFAHTSMPAVREEALVDQFEHGGSNVLLPGSGHGYAIRELLERLGRHNTVYVWETRTIHLALLLRLYDFAADLATRRLALMLGDDLEKTLGDFFVNHPRMTPPAKMISWPWLSPNQVHQYFQHVEAAVARIGQVRSDLLKNARAKVEAMTAEPTQPLRVFVCSMAARPAMHQVALDLAWGFDRLGYRCQTLLMDQPEHGSALALADAIADFRPHRCASVGLARHDLTVRPPDAMPFASILGLP
;
A
#
# COMPACT_ATOMS: atom_id res chain seq x y z
N MET A 1 -11.89 -20.92 -18.76
CA MET A 1 -10.91 -21.95 -18.35
C MET A 1 -9.49 -21.42 -18.51
N GLN A 2 -9.02 -20.65 -17.53
CA GLN A 2 -7.58 -20.45 -17.41
C GLN A 2 -6.92 -21.82 -17.13
N THR A 3 -5.82 -22.08 -17.81
CA THR A 3 -5.12 -23.38 -17.71
C THR A 3 -4.35 -23.45 -16.39
N ALA A 4 -4.03 -24.66 -15.92
CA ALA A 4 -3.13 -24.84 -14.78
C ALA A 4 -1.79 -24.10 -14.98
N ASP A 5 -1.35 -23.95 -16.24
CA ASP A 5 -0.19 -23.16 -16.63
C ASP A 5 -0.35 -21.68 -16.28
N GLN A 6 -1.53 -21.10 -16.47
CA GLN A 6 -1.81 -19.70 -16.11
C GLN A 6 -1.73 -19.49 -14.60
N HIS A 7 -2.31 -20.41 -13.81
CA HIS A 7 -2.23 -20.34 -12.35
C HIS A 7 -0.77 -20.38 -11.86
N GLN A 8 0.05 -21.24 -12.48
CA GLN A 8 1.46 -21.34 -12.15
C GLN A 8 2.25 -20.10 -12.61
N ALA A 9 1.91 -19.54 -13.78
CA ALA A 9 2.52 -18.32 -14.30
C ALA A 9 2.19 -17.08 -13.43
N ASN A 10 0.94 -16.96 -12.97
CA ASN A 10 0.54 -15.92 -12.01
C ASN A 10 1.33 -16.05 -10.72
N LEU A 11 1.39 -17.25 -10.13
CA LEU A 11 2.13 -17.48 -8.90
C LEU A 11 3.61 -17.12 -9.08
N GLY A 12 4.24 -17.53 -10.18
CA GLY A 12 5.65 -17.23 -10.46
C GLY A 12 5.95 -15.73 -10.45
N ARG A 13 5.17 -14.94 -11.21
CA ARG A 13 5.31 -13.48 -11.29
C ARG A 13 5.05 -12.79 -9.96
N ASN A 14 4.01 -13.23 -9.25
CA ASN A 14 3.69 -12.69 -7.93
C ASN A 14 4.79 -12.96 -6.91
N LEU A 15 5.33 -14.17 -6.87
CA LEU A 15 6.42 -14.53 -5.96
C LEU A 15 7.71 -13.77 -6.30
N GLU A 16 8.00 -13.54 -7.58
CA GLU A 16 9.14 -12.71 -7.99
C GLU A 16 9.00 -11.27 -7.46
N SER A 17 7.85 -10.64 -7.68
CA SER A 17 7.59 -9.30 -7.14
C SER A 17 7.63 -9.29 -5.61
N LEU A 18 7.00 -10.27 -4.95
CA LEU A 18 6.96 -10.34 -3.49
C LEU A 18 8.36 -10.50 -2.90
N ARG A 19 9.25 -11.29 -3.52
CA ARG A 19 10.65 -11.43 -3.03
C ARG A 19 11.42 -10.12 -2.99
N SER A 20 11.08 -9.15 -3.85
CA SER A 20 11.74 -7.83 -3.84
C SER A 20 11.36 -6.98 -2.63
N VAL A 21 10.24 -7.27 -1.96
CA VAL A 21 9.71 -6.48 -0.85
C VAL A 21 9.60 -7.25 0.48
N ASP A 22 9.41 -8.57 0.42
CA ASP A 22 9.30 -9.51 1.53
C ASP A 22 9.72 -10.95 1.08
N PRO A 23 11.03 -11.24 1.08
CA PRO A 23 11.55 -12.55 0.64
C PRO A 23 11.08 -13.71 1.52
N ASP A 24 10.99 -13.50 2.83
CA ASP A 24 10.62 -14.54 3.78
C ASP A 24 9.17 -14.99 3.55
N LEU A 25 8.24 -14.06 3.33
CA LEU A 25 6.86 -14.41 3.01
C LEU A 25 6.75 -15.12 1.67
N ALA A 26 7.49 -14.67 0.65
CA ALA A 26 7.48 -15.31 -0.66
C ALA A 26 7.95 -16.78 -0.58
N ASP A 27 9.02 -17.05 0.16
CA ASP A 27 9.54 -18.42 0.33
C ASP A 27 8.56 -19.30 1.11
N ARG A 28 7.91 -18.76 2.16
CA ARG A 28 6.84 -19.46 2.89
C ARG A 28 5.67 -19.83 1.97
N ILE A 29 5.24 -18.91 1.10
CA ILE A 29 4.16 -19.17 0.14
C ILE A 29 4.58 -20.21 -0.91
N GLN A 30 5.81 -20.12 -1.43
CA GLN A 30 6.32 -21.04 -2.45
C GLN A 30 6.39 -22.48 -1.95
N THR A 31 6.85 -22.67 -0.72
CA THR A 31 7.01 -23.98 -0.07
C THR A 31 5.74 -24.50 0.60
N CYS A 32 4.64 -23.74 0.54
CA CYS A 32 3.38 -24.12 1.18
C CYS A 32 2.84 -25.42 0.56
N PRO A 33 2.65 -26.49 1.37
CA PRO A 33 2.09 -27.73 0.86
C PRO A 33 0.64 -27.51 0.45
N LEU A 34 0.30 -27.95 -0.77
CA LEU A 34 -1.08 -27.95 -1.25
C LEU A 34 -1.77 -29.25 -0.80
N PRO A 35 -3.06 -29.22 -0.45
CA PRO A 35 -3.84 -30.43 -0.20
C PRO A 35 -3.85 -31.35 -1.43
N ASN A 36 -3.80 -32.66 -1.23
CA ASN A 36 -3.80 -33.65 -2.33
C ASN A 36 -5.13 -33.67 -3.10
N ASP A 37 -6.21 -33.27 -2.44
CA ASP A 37 -7.57 -33.15 -2.99
C ASP A 37 -7.85 -31.78 -3.61
N LEU A 38 -6.84 -30.89 -3.67
CA LEU A 38 -7.01 -29.56 -4.26
C LEU A 38 -7.27 -29.64 -5.76
N GLN A 39 -8.44 -29.19 -6.18
CA GLN A 39 -8.87 -29.18 -7.57
C GLN A 39 -9.19 -27.75 -8.03
N PRO A 40 -8.63 -27.28 -9.16
CA PRO A 40 -9.16 -26.12 -9.85
C PRO A 40 -10.63 -26.36 -10.22
N ALA A 41 -11.49 -25.36 -10.03
CA ALA A 41 -12.90 -25.46 -10.34
C ALA A 41 -13.45 -24.10 -10.79
N GLU A 42 -14.42 -24.14 -11.70
CA GLU A 42 -15.19 -22.94 -12.07
C GLU A 42 -16.35 -22.77 -11.07
N THR A 43 -16.55 -21.54 -10.60
CA THR A 43 -17.62 -21.17 -9.67
C THR A 43 -18.94 -20.97 -10.43
N PHE A 44 -20.07 -20.88 -9.72
CA PHE A 44 -21.39 -20.70 -10.36
C PHE A 44 -21.57 -19.35 -11.05
N ASP A 45 -20.76 -18.36 -10.70
CA ASP A 45 -20.67 -17.06 -11.39
C ASP A 45 -19.55 -17.02 -12.44
N GLY A 46 -18.97 -18.17 -12.81
CA GLY A 46 -18.04 -18.31 -13.93
C GLY A 46 -16.59 -17.90 -13.62
N CYS A 47 -16.23 -17.69 -12.36
CA CYS A 47 -14.86 -17.37 -11.96
C CYS A 47 -14.02 -18.64 -11.75
N ASP A 48 -12.72 -18.55 -12.03
CA ASP A 48 -11.78 -19.60 -11.65
C ASP A 48 -11.58 -19.61 -10.12
N SER A 49 -11.57 -20.79 -9.50
CA SER A 49 -11.36 -20.97 -8.06
C SER A 49 -10.76 -22.35 -7.77
N PHE A 50 -10.71 -22.72 -6.49
CA PHE A 50 -10.23 -24.02 -6.02
C PHE A 50 -11.22 -24.67 -5.06
N ARG A 51 -11.21 -26.00 -5.04
CA ARG A 51 -11.93 -26.82 -4.06
C ARG A 51 -10.99 -27.81 -3.38
N ALA A 52 -11.20 -27.99 -2.08
CA ALA A 52 -10.63 -29.05 -1.27
C ALA A 52 -11.37 -29.06 0.07
N ASP A 53 -11.55 -30.23 0.67
CA ASP A 53 -12.30 -30.40 1.92
C ASP A 53 -11.63 -29.64 3.08
N SER A 54 -10.32 -29.43 3.00
CA SER A 54 -9.53 -28.72 3.99
C SER A 54 -9.55 -27.18 3.86
N LEU A 55 -10.15 -26.61 2.82
CA LEU A 55 -10.11 -25.15 2.60
C LEU A 55 -11.12 -24.43 3.47
N SER A 56 -12.35 -24.92 3.55
CA SER A 56 -13.43 -24.32 4.31
C SER A 56 -14.57 -25.32 4.53
N ASP A 57 -15.56 -24.95 5.35
CA ASP A 57 -16.75 -25.79 5.58
C ASP A 57 -17.55 -26.10 4.31
N SER A 58 -17.45 -25.26 3.27
CA SER A 58 -18.10 -25.50 1.98
C SER A 58 -17.22 -26.25 0.98
N GLY A 59 -15.96 -26.51 1.35
CA GLY A 59 -14.93 -27.05 0.47
C GLY A 59 -14.46 -26.10 -0.63
N TRP A 60 -14.99 -24.87 -0.68
CA TRP A 60 -14.56 -23.84 -1.64
C TRP A 60 -13.50 -22.93 -1.02
N PHE A 61 -12.50 -22.57 -1.82
CA PHE A 61 -11.65 -21.43 -1.49
C PHE A 61 -12.53 -20.18 -1.29
N ALA A 62 -12.21 -19.36 -0.28
CA ALA A 62 -12.97 -18.17 0.09
C ALA A 62 -14.44 -18.41 0.52
N HIS A 63 -14.79 -19.62 0.96
CA HIS A 63 -16.10 -19.95 1.53
C HIS A 63 -17.30 -19.72 0.59
N THR A 64 -17.10 -19.63 -0.73
CA THR A 64 -18.19 -19.33 -1.68
C THR A 64 -17.95 -19.94 -3.06
N SER A 65 -19.04 -20.37 -3.69
CA SER A 65 -19.10 -20.76 -5.10
C SER A 65 -19.63 -19.63 -5.99
N MET A 66 -19.74 -18.40 -5.46
CA MET A 66 -20.09 -17.18 -6.20
C MET A 66 -19.24 -16.00 -5.70
N PRO A 67 -17.91 -16.04 -5.85
CA PRO A 67 -17.03 -15.00 -5.33
C PRO A 67 -17.24 -13.64 -5.98
N ALA A 68 -17.40 -13.53 -7.29
CA ALA A 68 -17.53 -12.23 -7.96
C ALA A 68 -18.77 -11.50 -7.48
N VAL A 69 -19.94 -12.15 -7.52
CA VAL A 69 -21.21 -11.54 -7.08
C VAL A 69 -21.14 -11.10 -5.61
N ARG A 70 -20.54 -11.93 -4.75
CA ARG A 70 -20.47 -11.67 -3.30
C ARG A 70 -19.48 -10.55 -2.98
N GLU A 71 -18.30 -10.58 -3.57
CA GLU A 71 -17.23 -9.64 -3.28
C GLU A 71 -17.44 -8.28 -3.96
N GLU A 72 -18.04 -8.25 -5.16
CA GLU A 72 -18.48 -7.02 -5.81
C GLU A 72 -19.51 -6.28 -4.95
N ALA A 73 -20.57 -6.98 -4.53
CA ALA A 73 -21.59 -6.39 -3.65
C ALA A 73 -21.01 -5.85 -2.34
N LEU A 74 -19.97 -6.50 -1.81
CA LEU A 74 -19.27 -6.05 -0.62
C LEU A 74 -18.47 -4.77 -0.87
N VAL A 75 -17.74 -4.68 -1.99
CA VAL A 75 -16.96 -3.49 -2.36
C VAL A 75 -17.89 -2.31 -2.70
N ASP A 76 -19.02 -2.56 -3.37
CA ASP A 76 -19.99 -1.52 -3.71
C ASP A 76 -20.66 -0.89 -2.49
N GLN A 77 -20.89 -1.68 -1.44
CA GLN A 77 -21.42 -1.19 -0.16
C GLN A 77 -20.35 -0.52 0.70
N PHE A 78 -19.07 -0.65 0.33
CA PHE A 78 -17.95 -0.19 1.13
C PHE A 78 -17.48 1.22 0.72
N GLU A 79 -17.73 2.20 1.57
CA GLU A 79 -17.27 3.57 1.41
C GLU A 79 -15.75 3.70 1.68
N HIS A 80 -14.94 3.42 0.65
CA HIS A 80 -13.49 3.38 0.78
C HIS A 80 -12.83 4.77 0.96
N GLY A 81 -13.49 5.87 0.56
CA GLY A 81 -13.15 7.25 0.97
C GLY A 81 -11.72 7.74 0.66
N GLY A 82 -11.00 7.08 -0.25
CA GLY A 82 -9.61 7.39 -0.58
C GLY A 82 -8.61 7.07 0.54
N SER A 83 -8.94 6.10 1.40
CA SER A 83 -8.07 5.65 2.49
C SER A 83 -7.56 4.23 2.28
N ASN A 84 -6.48 3.87 2.98
CA ASN A 84 -5.99 2.51 3.03
C ASN A 84 -7.00 1.56 3.68
N VAL A 85 -7.07 0.34 3.17
CA VAL A 85 -8.09 -0.67 3.53
C VAL A 85 -7.41 -1.92 4.06
N LEU A 86 -7.93 -2.49 5.15
CA LEU A 86 -7.54 -3.81 5.65
C LEU A 86 -8.61 -4.86 5.36
N LEU A 87 -8.18 -6.05 4.93
CA LEU A 87 -9.00 -7.23 4.75
C LEU A 87 -8.49 -8.34 5.69
N PRO A 88 -9.25 -8.71 6.74
CA PRO A 88 -8.91 -9.81 7.63
C PRO A 88 -9.32 -11.14 6.97
N GLY A 89 -8.45 -11.65 6.11
CA GLY A 89 -8.66 -12.75 5.18
C GLY A 89 -8.58 -12.25 3.74
N SER A 90 -8.01 -13.06 2.85
CA SER A 90 -7.85 -12.70 1.44
C SER A 90 -9.15 -12.73 0.65
N GLY A 91 -10.13 -13.51 1.14
CA GLY A 91 -11.26 -13.93 0.31
C GLY A 91 -10.75 -14.64 -0.94
N HIS A 92 -11.51 -14.53 -2.03
CA HIS A 92 -11.17 -15.07 -3.33
C HIS A 92 -10.10 -14.21 -4.01
N GLY A 93 -10.14 -12.90 -3.75
CA GLY A 93 -9.25 -11.89 -4.34
C GLY A 93 -9.95 -10.94 -5.29
N TYR A 94 -11.24 -11.15 -5.56
CA TYR A 94 -12.04 -10.29 -6.42
C TYR A 94 -12.18 -8.89 -5.80
N ALA A 95 -12.51 -8.79 -4.51
CA ALA A 95 -12.58 -7.53 -3.79
C ALA A 95 -11.23 -6.80 -3.75
N ILE A 96 -10.12 -7.55 -3.64
CA ILE A 96 -8.77 -6.97 -3.63
C ILE A 96 -8.51 -6.27 -4.97
N ARG A 97 -8.82 -6.92 -6.10
CA ARG A 97 -8.68 -6.33 -7.44
C ARG A 97 -9.54 -5.08 -7.61
N GLU A 98 -10.84 -5.19 -7.30
CA GLU A 98 -11.77 -4.06 -7.37
C GLU A 98 -11.29 -2.86 -6.54
N LEU A 99 -10.81 -3.10 -5.32
CA LEU A 99 -10.25 -2.05 -4.48
C LEU A 99 -8.99 -1.43 -5.08
N LEU A 100 -8.06 -2.23 -5.62
CA LEU A 100 -6.84 -1.72 -6.26
C LEU A 100 -7.13 -0.88 -7.50
N GLU A 101 -8.21 -1.17 -8.22
CA GLU A 101 -8.70 -0.40 -9.37
C GLU A 101 -9.38 0.91 -8.94
N ARG A 102 -10.17 0.89 -7.86
CA ARG A 102 -10.92 2.08 -7.37
C ARG A 102 -10.09 3.02 -6.50
N LEU A 103 -9.12 2.50 -5.77
CA LEU A 103 -8.27 3.28 -4.87
C LEU A 103 -7.16 4.01 -5.65
N GLY A 104 -6.75 5.17 -5.14
CA GLY A 104 -5.61 5.90 -5.71
C GLY A 104 -4.30 5.11 -5.58
N ARG A 105 -3.32 5.39 -6.44
CA ARG A 105 -2.01 4.69 -6.45
C ARG A 105 -1.22 4.78 -5.15
N HIS A 106 -1.48 5.81 -4.34
CA HIS A 106 -0.90 6.03 -3.02
C HIS A 106 -1.61 5.27 -1.89
N ASN A 107 -2.67 4.52 -2.20
CA ASN A 107 -3.37 3.72 -1.20
C ASN A 107 -2.92 2.27 -1.27
N THR A 108 -2.92 1.64 -0.10
CA THR A 108 -2.64 0.22 0.09
C THR A 108 -3.87 -0.54 0.51
N VAL A 109 -4.05 -1.69 -0.12
CA VAL A 109 -4.90 -2.79 0.30
C VAL A 109 -4.03 -3.74 1.13
N TYR A 110 -4.29 -3.78 2.43
CA TYR A 110 -3.65 -4.68 3.37
C TYR A 110 -4.47 -5.95 3.48
N VAL A 111 -3.84 -7.11 3.29
CA VAL A 111 -4.46 -8.42 3.47
C VAL A 111 -3.74 -9.12 4.60
N TRP A 112 -4.46 -9.41 5.67
CA TRP A 112 -3.96 -10.24 6.75
C TRP A 112 -4.56 -11.63 6.65
N GLU A 113 -3.72 -12.65 6.61
CA GLU A 113 -4.13 -14.05 6.59
C GLU A 113 -3.48 -14.82 7.73
N THR A 114 -4.18 -15.84 8.23
CA THR A 114 -3.62 -16.79 9.19
C THR A 114 -3.09 -18.04 8.50
N ARG A 115 -3.56 -18.32 7.28
CA ARG A 115 -3.26 -19.55 6.54
C ARG A 115 -2.43 -19.25 5.29
N THR A 116 -1.20 -19.75 5.25
CA THR A 116 -0.30 -19.61 4.09
C THR A 116 -0.94 -20.10 2.80
N ILE A 117 -1.72 -21.19 2.87
CA ILE A 117 -2.39 -21.78 1.71
C ILE A 117 -3.35 -20.79 1.04
N HIS A 118 -4.03 -19.91 1.79
CA HIS A 118 -4.94 -18.94 1.20
C HIS A 118 -4.20 -17.92 0.34
N LEU A 119 -3.08 -17.39 0.83
CA LEU A 119 -2.22 -16.51 0.04
C LEU A 119 -1.65 -17.23 -1.19
N ALA A 120 -1.27 -18.50 -1.03
CA ALA A 120 -0.77 -19.31 -2.14
C ALA A 120 -1.82 -19.49 -3.25
N LEU A 121 -3.09 -19.72 -2.89
CA LEU A 121 -4.19 -19.84 -3.85
C LEU A 121 -4.58 -18.49 -4.45
N LEU A 122 -4.65 -17.43 -3.65
CA LEU A 122 -4.88 -16.05 -4.10
C LEU A 122 -3.90 -15.66 -5.23
N LEU A 123 -2.60 -15.89 -5.00
CA LEU A 123 -1.54 -15.56 -5.96
C LEU A 123 -1.51 -16.49 -7.18
N ARG A 124 -2.25 -17.60 -7.18
CA ARG A 124 -2.47 -18.43 -8.38
C ARG A 124 -3.62 -17.90 -9.22
N LEU A 125 -4.70 -17.43 -8.58
CA LEU A 125 -5.89 -16.93 -9.28
C LEU A 125 -5.64 -15.62 -10.02
N TYR A 126 -4.85 -14.73 -9.43
CA TYR A 126 -4.71 -13.36 -9.94
C TYR A 126 -3.26 -12.93 -10.04
N ASP A 127 -2.96 -12.11 -11.04
CA ASP A 127 -1.67 -11.45 -11.19
C ASP A 127 -1.69 -10.10 -10.44
N PHE A 128 -1.00 -10.06 -9.30
CA PHE A 128 -0.82 -8.89 -8.45
C PHE A 128 0.64 -8.38 -8.48
N ALA A 129 1.45 -8.82 -9.45
CA ALA A 129 2.89 -8.60 -9.42
C ALA A 129 3.25 -7.10 -9.33
N ALA A 130 2.53 -6.24 -10.06
CA ALA A 130 2.76 -4.79 -10.03
C ALA A 130 2.34 -4.16 -8.68
N ASP A 131 1.21 -4.58 -8.12
CA ASP A 131 0.71 -4.05 -6.85
C ASP A 131 1.54 -4.50 -5.65
N LEU A 132 2.08 -5.72 -5.68
CA LEU A 132 3.01 -6.23 -4.68
C LEU A 132 4.34 -5.46 -4.73
N ALA A 133 4.92 -5.28 -5.92
CA ALA A 133 6.19 -4.57 -6.09
C ALA A 133 6.13 -3.12 -5.62
N THR A 134 4.96 -2.49 -5.73
CA THR A 134 4.73 -1.09 -5.31
C THR A 134 4.10 -0.98 -3.93
N ARG A 135 3.90 -2.10 -3.21
CA ARG A 135 3.19 -2.18 -1.93
C ARG A 135 1.77 -1.59 -1.93
N ARG A 136 1.14 -1.47 -3.11
CA ARG A 136 -0.30 -1.20 -3.21
C ARG A 136 -1.12 -2.39 -2.70
N LEU A 137 -0.58 -3.59 -2.84
CA LEU A 137 -1.04 -4.77 -2.11
C LEU A 137 0.05 -5.16 -1.10
N ALA A 138 -0.31 -5.20 0.18
CA ALA A 138 0.57 -5.67 1.24
C ALA A 138 -0.03 -6.92 1.89
N LEU A 139 0.66 -8.06 1.74
CA LEU A 139 0.27 -9.33 2.32
C LEU A 139 0.95 -9.53 3.66
N MET A 140 0.20 -9.98 4.66
CA MET A 140 0.67 -10.22 6.01
C MET A 140 0.17 -11.60 6.46
N LEU A 141 1.07 -12.37 7.08
CA LEU A 141 0.79 -13.75 7.49
C LEU A 141 1.14 -13.97 8.96
N GLY A 142 0.15 -14.22 9.80
CA GLY A 142 0.35 -14.52 11.23
C GLY A 142 -0.97 -14.70 11.98
N ASP A 143 -0.92 -15.35 13.15
CA ASP A 143 -2.13 -15.65 13.95
C ASP A 143 -2.59 -14.48 14.83
N ASP A 144 -1.72 -13.51 15.08
CA ASP A 144 -1.97 -12.32 15.90
C ASP A 144 -1.95 -11.07 15.00
N LEU A 145 -3.13 -10.51 14.74
CA LEU A 145 -3.29 -9.34 13.87
C LEU A 145 -2.58 -8.10 14.42
N GLU A 146 -2.68 -7.83 15.72
CA GLU A 146 -2.08 -6.65 16.34
C GLU A 146 -0.56 -6.69 16.23
N LYS A 147 0.03 -7.83 16.61
CA LYS A 147 1.48 -8.05 16.49
C LYS A 147 1.93 -7.97 15.04
N THR A 148 1.22 -8.63 14.11
CA THR A 148 1.59 -8.66 12.70
C THR A 148 1.57 -7.27 12.07
N LEU A 149 0.52 -6.48 12.31
CA LEU A 149 0.45 -5.08 11.86
C LEU A 149 1.53 -4.22 12.52
N GLY A 150 1.73 -4.38 13.83
CA GLY A 150 2.75 -3.65 14.57
C GLY A 150 4.15 -3.89 14.01
N ASP A 151 4.51 -5.15 13.78
CA ASP A 151 5.81 -5.55 13.22
C ASP A 151 5.96 -5.04 11.77
N PHE A 152 4.90 -5.13 10.96
CA PHE A 152 4.88 -4.58 9.59
C PHE A 152 5.19 -3.07 9.59
N PHE A 153 4.48 -2.27 10.36
CA PHE A 153 4.70 -0.81 10.32
C PHE A 153 5.98 -0.35 11.01
N VAL A 154 6.55 -1.14 11.92
CA VAL A 154 7.90 -0.88 12.45
C VAL A 154 8.94 -1.00 11.33
N ASN A 155 8.80 -2.00 10.45
CA ASN A 155 9.69 -2.20 9.30
C ASN A 155 9.36 -1.25 8.13
N HIS A 156 8.14 -0.73 8.06
CA HIS A 156 7.67 0.18 7.01
C HIS A 156 7.09 1.48 7.58
N PRO A 157 7.88 2.31 8.29
CA PRO A 157 7.35 3.47 9.03
C PRO A 157 6.79 4.59 8.14
N ARG A 158 7.09 4.56 6.85
CA ARG A 158 6.57 5.50 5.84
C ARG A 158 5.19 5.13 5.31
N MET A 159 4.75 3.88 5.45
CA MET A 159 3.40 3.45 5.05
C MET A 159 2.36 4.04 5.98
N THR A 160 1.20 4.44 5.48
CA THR A 160 0.08 4.92 6.32
C THR A 160 -0.78 3.74 6.78
N PRO A 161 -1.25 3.66 8.04
CA PRO A 161 -2.04 2.52 8.49
C PRO A 161 -3.42 2.48 7.81
N PRO A 162 -4.10 1.31 7.77
CA PRO A 162 -5.48 1.24 7.30
C PRO A 162 -6.37 2.14 8.17
N ALA A 163 -7.24 2.92 7.53
CA ALA A 163 -8.27 3.70 8.22
C ALA A 163 -9.66 3.03 8.11
N LYS A 164 -9.77 2.01 7.26
CA LYS A 164 -10.99 1.26 7.01
C LYS A 164 -10.68 -0.24 7.00
N MET A 165 -11.66 -1.04 7.38
CA MET A 165 -11.58 -2.50 7.35
C MET A 165 -12.83 -3.05 6.67
N ILE A 166 -12.66 -4.00 5.76
CA ILE A 166 -13.77 -4.76 5.19
C ILE A 166 -14.13 -5.90 6.13
N SER A 167 -15.44 -6.09 6.34
CA SER A 167 -15.97 -7.21 7.11
C SER A 167 -16.51 -8.27 6.17
N TRP A 168 -15.82 -9.41 6.09
CA TRP A 168 -16.31 -10.55 5.30
C TRP A 168 -17.59 -11.15 5.89
N PRO A 169 -18.55 -11.63 5.07
CA PRO A 169 -19.82 -12.14 5.63
C PRO A 169 -19.69 -13.50 6.34
N TRP A 170 -18.52 -14.16 6.27
CA TRP A 170 -18.24 -15.37 7.07
C TRP A 170 -17.65 -15.05 8.45
N LEU A 171 -17.34 -13.78 8.74
CA LEU A 171 -16.89 -13.37 10.06
C LEU A 171 -18.09 -13.05 10.95
N SER A 172 -18.03 -13.55 12.19
CA SER A 172 -19.02 -13.16 13.19
C SER A 172 -18.83 -11.70 13.63
N PRO A 173 -19.88 -11.00 14.09
CA PRO A 173 -19.76 -9.65 14.62
C PRO A 173 -18.72 -9.50 15.74
N ASN A 174 -18.56 -10.54 16.58
CA ASN A 174 -17.55 -10.54 17.63
C ASN A 174 -16.13 -10.57 17.07
N GLN A 175 -15.86 -11.40 16.06
CA GLN A 175 -14.55 -11.42 15.39
C GLN A 175 -14.24 -10.08 14.73
N VAL A 176 -15.22 -9.48 14.05
CA VAL A 176 -15.05 -8.17 13.42
C VAL A 176 -14.71 -7.12 14.46
N HIS A 177 -15.42 -7.10 15.59
CA HIS A 177 -15.13 -6.17 16.69
C HIS A 177 -13.72 -6.39 17.27
N GLN A 178 -13.32 -7.64 17.51
CA GLN A 178 -11.98 -7.98 17.98
C GLN A 178 -10.89 -7.50 17.00
N TYR A 179 -11.07 -7.71 15.69
CA TYR A 179 -10.12 -7.23 14.70
C TYR A 179 -10.01 -5.71 14.68
N PHE A 180 -11.12 -4.97 14.81
CA PHE A 180 -11.07 -3.51 14.96
C PHE A 180 -10.24 -3.09 16.18
N GLN A 181 -10.46 -3.72 17.34
CA GLN A 181 -9.69 -3.42 18.55
C GLN A 181 -8.19 -3.68 18.36
N HIS A 182 -7.82 -4.80 17.71
CA HIS A 182 -6.42 -5.11 17.41
C HIS A 182 -5.78 -4.13 16.44
N VAL A 183 -6.53 -3.65 15.43
CA VAL A 183 -6.05 -2.62 14.51
C VAL A 183 -5.82 -1.30 15.25
N GLU A 184 -6.77 -0.87 16.07
CA GLU A 184 -6.64 0.37 16.86
C GLU A 184 -5.44 0.30 17.81
N ALA A 185 -5.25 -0.82 18.50
CA ALA A 185 -4.11 -1.05 19.38
C ALA A 185 -2.77 -1.01 18.63
N ALA A 186 -2.68 -1.68 17.47
CA ALA A 186 -1.49 -1.66 16.62
C ALA A 186 -1.17 -0.23 16.13
N VAL A 187 -2.20 0.52 15.68
CA VAL A 187 -2.07 1.91 15.21
C VAL A 187 -1.62 2.84 16.34
N ALA A 188 -2.16 2.68 17.55
CA ALA A 188 -1.73 3.45 18.72
C ALA A 188 -0.26 3.19 19.06
N ARG A 189 0.15 1.91 19.07
CA ARG A 189 1.55 1.51 19.36
C ARG A 189 2.53 2.09 18.35
N ILE A 190 2.24 2.00 17.05
CA ILE A 190 3.12 2.54 16.01
C ILE A 190 3.14 4.07 15.98
N GLY A 191 2.06 4.72 16.44
CA GLY A 191 1.97 6.18 16.53
C GLY A 191 3.14 6.79 17.29
N GLN A 192 3.54 6.18 18.42
CA GLN A 192 4.68 6.65 19.20
C GLN A 192 6.00 6.54 18.43
N VAL A 193 6.29 5.38 17.84
CA VAL A 193 7.51 5.13 17.05
C VAL A 193 7.61 6.13 15.89
N ARG A 194 6.50 6.35 15.17
CA ARG A 194 6.46 7.29 14.05
C ARG A 194 6.61 8.74 14.48
N SER A 195 6.05 9.10 15.63
CA SER A 195 6.21 10.44 16.20
C SER A 195 7.69 10.73 16.48
N ASP A 196 8.40 9.77 17.09
CA ASP A 196 9.83 9.90 17.40
C ASP A 196 10.68 9.96 16.12
N LEU A 197 10.41 9.12 15.13
CA LEU A 197 11.07 9.16 13.82
C LEU A 197 10.83 10.50 13.12
N LEU A 198 9.59 10.99 13.09
CA LEU A 198 9.23 12.27 12.47
C LEU A 198 9.89 13.44 13.20
N LYS A 199 9.94 13.43 14.53
CA LYS A 199 10.63 14.45 15.32
C LYS A 199 12.11 14.52 14.96
N ASN A 200 12.77 13.37 14.85
CA ASN A 200 14.17 13.29 14.46
C ASN A 200 14.40 13.78 13.02
N ALA A 201 13.52 13.39 12.08
CA ALA A 201 13.60 13.84 10.69
C ALA A 201 13.36 15.36 10.56
N ARG A 202 12.39 15.92 11.30
CA ARG A 202 12.14 17.37 11.36
C ARG A 202 13.33 18.13 11.91
N ALA A 203 13.94 17.66 13.00
CA ALA A 203 15.14 18.30 13.56
C ALA A 203 16.29 18.35 12.55
N LYS A 204 16.46 17.30 11.72
CA LYS A 204 17.43 17.31 10.61
C LYS A 204 17.10 18.37 9.57
N VAL A 205 15.83 18.48 9.17
CA VAL A 205 15.36 19.50 8.21
C VAL A 205 15.57 20.90 8.75
N GLU A 206 15.20 21.17 10.00
CA GLU A 206 15.34 22.47 10.67
C GLU A 206 16.80 22.90 10.82
N ALA A 207 17.70 21.97 11.13
CA ALA A 207 19.13 22.23 11.25
C ALA A 207 19.84 22.48 9.91
N MET A 208 19.14 22.35 8.78
CA MET A 208 19.74 22.60 7.47
C MET A 208 20.08 24.07 7.27
N THR A 209 21.38 24.36 7.22
CA THR A 209 21.92 25.58 6.65
C THR A 209 22.46 25.25 5.26
N ALA A 210 21.80 25.75 4.22
CA ALA A 210 22.20 25.45 2.86
C ALA A 210 22.78 26.71 2.23
N GLU A 211 24.11 26.83 2.27
CA GLU A 211 24.78 27.80 1.40
C GLU A 211 24.63 27.33 -0.06
N PRO A 212 24.13 28.18 -0.96
CA PRO A 212 23.87 27.79 -2.34
C PRO A 212 25.19 27.44 -3.04
N THR A 213 25.38 26.16 -3.31
CA THR A 213 26.46 25.63 -4.17
C THR A 213 25.92 25.34 -5.56
N GLN A 214 26.81 25.33 -6.57
CA GLN A 214 26.49 24.92 -7.93
C GLN A 214 26.77 23.41 -8.11
N PRO A 215 25.86 22.63 -8.73
CA PRO A 215 24.54 23.06 -9.22
C PRO A 215 23.54 23.29 -8.07
N LEU A 216 22.62 24.24 -8.25
CA LEU A 216 21.56 24.46 -7.27
C LEU A 216 20.66 23.21 -7.18
N ARG A 217 20.21 22.89 -5.96
CA ARG A 217 19.32 21.78 -5.67
C ARG A 217 17.91 22.28 -5.44
N VAL A 218 16.96 21.76 -6.20
CA VAL A 218 15.53 22.11 -6.08
C VAL A 218 14.72 20.87 -5.74
N PHE A 219 13.97 20.92 -4.65
CA PHE A 219 13.02 19.88 -4.28
C PHE A 219 11.62 20.31 -4.72
N VAL A 220 10.92 19.46 -5.47
CA VAL A 220 9.56 19.70 -5.94
C VAL A 220 8.64 18.66 -5.32
N CYS A 221 7.55 19.07 -4.68
CA CYS A 221 6.60 18.12 -4.11
C CYS A 221 5.14 18.39 -4.51
N SER A 222 4.36 17.32 -4.57
CA SER A 222 2.90 17.38 -4.60
C SER A 222 2.33 16.27 -3.73
N MET A 223 1.69 16.67 -2.62
CA MET A 223 1.00 15.74 -1.72
C MET A 223 -0.51 15.66 -2.01
N ALA A 224 -0.95 16.23 -3.14
CA ALA A 224 -2.31 16.09 -3.62
C ALA A 224 -2.35 14.94 -4.63
N ALA A 225 -3.16 13.91 -4.39
CA ALA A 225 -3.28 12.76 -5.29
C ALA A 225 -4.16 13.06 -6.51
N ARG A 226 -3.79 14.09 -7.27
CA ARG A 226 -4.45 14.48 -8.51
C ARG A 226 -3.45 14.36 -9.65
N PRO A 227 -3.73 13.55 -10.70
CA PRO A 227 -2.80 13.36 -11.82
C PRO A 227 -2.32 14.67 -12.45
N ALA A 228 -3.20 15.67 -12.59
CA ALA A 228 -2.82 16.97 -13.14
C ALA A 228 -1.77 17.71 -12.28
N MET A 229 -1.86 17.61 -10.95
CA MET A 229 -0.88 18.23 -10.05
C MET A 229 0.47 17.49 -10.09
N HIS A 230 0.43 16.16 -10.23
CA HIS A 230 1.63 15.36 -10.43
C HIS A 230 2.35 15.75 -11.73
N GLN A 231 1.61 15.89 -12.83
CA GLN A 231 2.19 16.29 -14.11
C GLN A 231 2.89 17.65 -14.02
N VAL A 232 2.25 18.63 -13.38
CA VAL A 232 2.84 19.96 -13.20
C VAL A 232 4.11 19.92 -12.33
N ALA A 233 4.13 19.09 -11.29
CA ALA A 233 5.33 18.88 -10.49
C ALA A 233 6.48 18.25 -11.31
N LEU A 234 6.16 17.30 -12.19
CA LEU A 234 7.13 16.70 -13.11
C LEU A 234 7.64 17.70 -14.15
N ASP A 235 6.75 18.51 -14.74
CA ASP A 235 7.09 19.54 -15.72
C ASP A 235 8.00 20.62 -15.11
N LEU A 236 7.73 21.02 -13.86
CA LEU A 236 8.60 21.91 -13.09
C LEU A 236 10.00 21.30 -12.88
N ALA A 237 10.06 20.05 -12.43
CA ALA A 237 11.33 19.37 -12.20
C ALA A 237 12.14 19.24 -13.50
N TRP A 238 11.47 18.91 -14.61
CA TRP A 238 12.07 18.89 -15.94
C TRP A 238 12.59 20.27 -16.35
N GLY A 239 11.80 21.33 -16.15
CA GLY A 239 12.23 22.70 -16.45
C GLY A 239 13.45 23.15 -15.63
N PHE A 240 13.51 22.79 -14.35
CA PHE A 240 14.66 23.08 -13.50
C PHE A 240 15.92 22.31 -13.93
N ASP A 241 15.78 21.04 -14.33
CA ASP A 241 16.89 20.25 -14.90
C ASP A 241 17.46 20.92 -16.16
N ARG A 242 16.60 21.44 -17.05
CA ARG A 242 17.02 22.21 -18.24
C ARG A 242 17.77 23.50 -17.93
N LEU A 243 17.58 24.06 -16.73
CA LEU A 243 18.31 25.24 -16.25
C LEU A 243 19.64 24.88 -15.55
N GLY A 244 20.03 23.60 -15.53
CA GLY A 244 21.24 23.12 -14.88
C GLY A 244 21.11 22.91 -13.37
N TYR A 245 19.89 22.85 -12.84
CA TYR A 245 19.64 22.51 -11.45
C TYR A 245 19.55 21.00 -11.25
N ARG A 246 20.03 20.52 -10.10
CA ARG A 246 19.75 19.15 -9.66
C ARG A 246 18.37 19.13 -9.00
N CYS A 247 17.49 18.24 -9.46
CA CYS A 247 16.13 18.18 -8.95
C CYS A 247 15.80 16.83 -8.32
N GLN A 248 14.94 16.87 -7.31
CA GLN A 248 14.28 15.68 -6.76
C GLN A 248 12.79 15.97 -6.60
N THR A 249 11.96 15.01 -6.98
CA THR A 249 10.51 15.08 -6.85
C THR A 249 10.01 14.12 -5.77
N LEU A 250 8.99 14.54 -5.03
CA LEU A 250 8.18 13.64 -4.21
C LEU A 250 6.70 13.84 -4.56
N LEU A 251 6.07 12.79 -5.08
CA LEU A 251 4.68 12.78 -5.51
C LEU A 251 3.89 11.80 -4.64
N MET A 252 2.63 12.09 -4.35
CA MET A 252 1.74 11.13 -3.68
C MET A 252 1.19 10.09 -4.68
N ASP A 253 2.11 9.33 -5.27
CA ASP A 253 1.84 8.33 -6.32
C ASP A 253 2.18 6.89 -5.89
N GLN A 254 2.77 6.71 -4.71
CA GLN A 254 3.07 5.43 -4.09
C GLN A 254 2.69 5.46 -2.60
N PRO A 255 2.36 4.30 -2.00
CA PRO A 255 1.96 4.22 -0.60
C PRO A 255 2.94 4.82 0.41
N GLU A 256 4.24 4.66 0.18
CA GLU A 256 5.27 5.18 1.09
C GLU A 256 5.48 6.69 0.96
N HIS A 257 5.06 7.31 -0.15
CA HIS A 257 5.30 8.73 -0.42
C HIS A 257 4.29 9.66 0.25
N GLY A 258 3.15 9.14 0.72
CA GLY A 258 2.08 9.96 1.29
C GLY A 258 2.32 10.44 2.74
N SER A 259 3.34 9.92 3.44
CA SER A 259 3.53 10.23 4.86
C SER A 259 4.37 11.48 5.10
N ALA A 260 4.11 12.17 6.23
CA ALA A 260 4.95 13.27 6.70
C ALA A 260 6.41 12.86 6.89
N LEU A 261 6.65 11.61 7.31
CA LEU A 261 8.00 11.07 7.47
C LEU A 261 8.73 10.96 6.12
N ALA A 262 8.05 10.48 5.07
CA ALA A 262 8.63 10.41 3.74
C ALA A 262 9.00 11.79 3.19
N LEU A 263 8.16 12.80 3.41
CA LEU A 263 8.47 14.19 3.06
C LEU A 263 9.68 14.72 3.83
N ALA A 264 9.74 14.50 5.15
CA ALA A 264 10.87 14.93 5.98
C ALA A 264 12.19 14.28 5.53
N ASP A 265 12.19 12.97 5.35
CA ASP A 265 13.36 12.21 4.92
C ASP A 265 13.81 12.68 3.54
N ALA A 266 12.89 12.84 2.57
CA ALA A 266 13.23 13.29 1.23
C ALA A 266 13.90 14.68 1.23
N ILE A 267 13.41 15.62 2.05
CA ILE A 267 14.03 16.94 2.21
C ILE A 267 15.40 16.81 2.90
N ALA A 268 15.48 16.06 4.00
CA ALA A 268 16.70 15.91 4.80
C ALA A 268 17.84 15.21 4.03
N ASP A 269 17.50 14.20 3.22
CA ASP A 269 18.46 13.42 2.43
C ASP A 269 18.94 14.21 1.22
N PHE A 270 18.03 14.88 0.50
CA PHE A 270 18.38 15.66 -0.69
C PHE A 270 19.12 16.96 -0.35
N ARG A 271 18.76 17.55 0.80
CA ARG A 271 19.21 18.86 1.29
C ARG A 271 19.04 19.98 0.25
N PRO A 272 17.81 20.29 -0.19
CA PRO A 272 17.58 21.30 -1.22
C PRO A 272 18.09 22.69 -0.83
N HIS A 273 18.42 23.50 -1.83
CA HIS A 273 18.62 24.95 -1.67
C HIS A 273 17.30 25.72 -1.84
N ARG A 274 16.34 25.15 -2.55
CA ARG A 274 15.02 25.71 -2.82
C ARG A 274 13.96 24.62 -2.82
N CYS A 275 12.75 24.96 -2.41
CA CYS A 275 11.60 24.05 -2.48
C CYS A 275 10.47 24.67 -3.32
N ALA A 276 9.74 23.81 -4.02
CA ALA A 276 8.50 24.17 -4.70
C ALA A 276 7.40 23.15 -4.36
N SER A 277 6.18 23.62 -4.14
CA SER A 277 5.01 22.77 -3.93
C SER A 277 3.95 22.99 -5.02
N VAL A 278 3.26 21.92 -5.39
CA VAL A 278 2.12 21.95 -6.32
C VAL A 278 0.87 21.44 -5.61
N GLY A 279 -0.17 22.28 -5.56
CA GLY A 279 -1.46 22.02 -4.94
C GLY A 279 -1.52 22.31 -3.43
N LEU A 280 -0.44 22.80 -2.82
CA LEU A 280 -0.37 23.08 -1.37
C LEU A 280 0.42 24.34 -1.08
N ALA A 281 -0.02 25.14 -0.12
CA ALA A 281 0.78 26.25 0.38
C ALA A 281 1.83 25.74 1.37
N ARG A 282 2.87 26.55 1.62
CA ARG A 282 3.92 26.23 2.59
C ARG A 282 3.35 25.86 3.97
N HIS A 283 2.31 26.55 4.42
CA HIS A 283 1.73 26.33 5.74
C HIS A 283 0.90 25.04 5.84
N ASP A 284 0.44 24.51 4.71
CA ASP A 284 -0.32 23.25 4.62
C ASP A 284 0.58 22.02 4.61
N LEU A 285 1.89 22.19 4.41
CA LEU A 285 2.84 21.08 4.50
C LEU A 285 2.94 20.58 5.94
N THR A 286 2.77 19.27 6.11
CA THR A 286 2.98 18.58 7.39
C THR A 286 4.43 18.68 7.87
N VAL A 287 5.38 18.83 6.95
CA VAL A 287 6.79 19.11 7.25
C VAL A 287 7.22 20.29 6.39
N ARG A 288 7.55 21.40 7.07
CA ARG A 288 7.93 22.64 6.40
C ARG A 288 9.45 22.68 6.23
N PRO A 289 9.96 23.11 5.07
CA PRO A 289 11.38 23.46 4.97
C PRO A 289 11.70 24.66 5.87
N PRO A 290 12.97 24.88 6.25
CA PRO A 290 13.39 26.02 7.09
C PRO A 290 12.94 27.36 6.53
N ASP A 291 12.48 28.29 7.38
CA ASP A 291 11.90 29.58 6.94
C ASP A 291 12.82 30.39 6.01
N ALA A 292 14.14 30.34 6.25
CA ALA A 292 15.14 30.98 5.42
C ALA A 292 15.32 30.36 4.02
N MET A 293 14.83 29.13 3.79
CA MET A 293 14.89 28.47 2.49
C MET A 293 13.86 29.09 1.54
N PRO A 294 14.26 29.53 0.32
CA PRO A 294 13.33 29.98 -0.69
C PRO A 294 12.30 28.92 -1.03
N PHE A 295 11.03 29.34 -1.03
CA PHE A 295 9.88 28.46 -1.23
C PHE A 295 8.88 29.07 -2.22
N ALA A 296 8.39 28.27 -3.16
CA ALA A 296 7.33 28.66 -4.10
C ALA A 296 6.16 27.68 -4.05
N SER A 297 4.94 28.16 -4.26
CA SER A 297 3.74 27.32 -4.34
C SER A 297 2.93 27.61 -5.58
N ILE A 298 2.48 26.56 -6.26
CA ILE A 298 1.47 26.61 -7.33
C ILE A 298 0.19 26.03 -6.75
N LEU A 299 -0.77 26.87 -6.36
CA LEU A 299 -1.95 26.44 -5.60
C LEU A 299 -3.13 25.96 -6.45
N GLY A 300 -3.16 26.33 -7.73
CA GLY A 300 -4.25 25.98 -8.63
C GLY A 300 -3.74 25.80 -10.04
N LEU A 301 -4.46 24.97 -10.78
CA LEU A 301 -4.38 24.93 -12.24
C LEU A 301 -5.64 25.61 -12.78
N PRO A 302 -5.52 26.38 -13.87
CA PRO A 302 -6.69 26.94 -14.55
C PRO A 302 -7.66 25.87 -15.01
#